data_AF-A0A3M2SCI4-F1
#
_entry.id   AF-A0A3M2SCI4-F1
#
_cell.length_a   1.000
_cell.length_b   1.000
_cell.length_c   1.000
_cell.angle_alpha   90.00
_cell.angle_beta   90.00
_cell.angle_gamma   90.00
#
_symmetry.space_group_name_H-M   'P 1'
#
loop_
_entity.id
_entity.type
_entity.pdbx_description
1 polymer ?
#
loop_
_entity_poly.entity_id
_entity_poly.type
_entity_poly.pdbx_seq_one_letter_code
_entity_poly.pdbx_strand_id
1 'polypeptide(L)'
;MVRIMREIWDGLPVEEPEVDPVELPSPGSLRNKLLIKVKYAPPEEPVSTPSSGDDKERKSVAPNKMTQELSTMTICTRGMSFKALDALEVSNPVHLFSLSEAKVHDVLETHPYELFNHNIYHFMRTYPSGARIDSSNMDPSSFWRKGIQMVSLNWQMWDTGMMINSGMFEDTQGWVLKPPGT
;
A
#
# COMPACT_ATOMS: atom_id res chain seq x y z
N MET A 1 1.05 -4.67 -19.92
CA MET A 1 0.83 -5.26 -18.58
C MET A 1 -0.65 -5.47 -18.32
N VAL A 2 -1.47 -4.41 -18.29
CA VAL A 2 -2.93 -4.49 -18.06
C VAL A 2 -3.63 -5.53 -18.95
N ARG A 3 -3.35 -5.54 -20.26
CA ARG A 3 -3.92 -6.54 -21.18
C ARG A 3 -3.68 -7.99 -20.72
N ILE A 4 -2.44 -8.32 -20.35
CA ILE A 4 -2.07 -9.66 -19.88
C ILE A 4 -2.76 -9.97 -18.55
N MET A 5 -2.85 -9.01 -17.63
CA MET A 5 -3.55 -9.20 -16.35
C MET A 5 -5.03 -9.50 -16.58
N ARG A 6 -5.70 -8.78 -17.49
CA ARG A 6 -7.09 -9.02 -17.85
C ARG A 6 -7.30 -10.37 -18.53
N GLU A 7 -6.39 -10.77 -19.40
CA GLU A 7 -6.47 -12.03 -20.14
C GLU A 7 -6.19 -13.25 -19.25
N ILE A 8 -5.16 -13.20 -18.41
CA ILE A 8 -4.68 -14.35 -17.64
C ILE A 8 -5.38 -14.46 -16.28
N TRP A 9 -5.75 -13.34 -15.66
CA TRP A 9 -6.42 -13.31 -14.36
C TRP A 9 -7.90 -13.01 -14.48
N ASP A 10 -8.52 -13.28 -15.63
CA ASP A 10 -9.93 -13.00 -15.83
C ASP A 10 -10.81 -13.52 -14.68
N GLY A 11 -11.72 -12.67 -14.19
CA GLY A 11 -12.58 -12.93 -13.02
C GLY A 11 -11.91 -12.91 -11.63
N LEU A 12 -10.58 -12.84 -11.54
CA LEU A 12 -9.85 -12.80 -10.26
C LEU A 12 -9.68 -11.39 -9.67
N PRO A 13 -9.30 -10.34 -10.41
CA PRO A 13 -9.25 -8.99 -9.86
C PRO A 13 -10.57 -8.57 -9.20
N VAL A 14 -10.47 -7.73 -8.19
CA VAL A 14 -11.65 -7.05 -7.62
C VAL A 14 -12.30 -6.21 -8.73
N GLU A 15 -13.61 -6.35 -8.86
CA GLU A 15 -14.40 -5.58 -9.83
C GLU A 15 -14.67 -4.18 -9.30
N GLU A 16 -14.76 -3.22 -10.22
CA GLU A 16 -15.04 -1.83 -9.86
C GLU A 16 -16.40 -1.75 -9.14
N PRO A 17 -16.43 -1.25 -7.90
CA PRO A 17 -17.66 -1.21 -7.14
C PRO A 17 -18.57 -0.10 -7.67
N GLU A 18 -19.89 -0.28 -7.56
CA GLU A 18 -20.85 0.77 -7.91
C GLU A 18 -20.68 2.04 -7.07
N VAL A 19 -20.14 1.88 -5.85
CA VAL A 19 -19.89 2.95 -4.89
C VAL A 19 -18.44 2.86 -4.43
N ASP A 20 -17.75 4.00 -4.39
CA ASP A 20 -16.40 4.06 -3.85
C ASP A 20 -16.37 3.49 -2.41
N PRO A 21 -15.39 2.63 -2.10
CA PRO A 21 -15.33 1.97 -0.80
C PRO A 21 -15.14 3.01 0.31
N VAL A 22 -16.01 2.96 1.32
CA VAL A 22 -15.94 3.82 2.52
C VAL A 22 -15.02 3.20 3.59
N GLU A 23 -14.79 1.88 3.51
CA GLU A 23 -13.91 1.11 4.40
C GLU A 23 -13.24 -0.03 3.63
N LEU A 24 -12.22 -0.64 4.25
CA LEU A 24 -11.56 -1.80 3.67
C LEU A 24 -12.49 -3.03 3.76
N PRO A 25 -12.65 -3.78 2.66
CA PRO A 25 -13.45 -5.01 2.66
C PRO A 25 -12.81 -6.09 3.54
N SER A 26 -13.65 -6.97 4.09
CA SER A 26 -13.17 -8.10 4.89
C SER A 26 -12.36 -9.11 4.04
N PRO A 27 -11.41 -9.85 4.63
CA PRO A 27 -10.74 -10.95 3.91
C PRO A 27 -11.71 -12.00 3.35
N GLY A 28 -12.83 -12.24 4.04
CA GLY A 28 -13.87 -13.18 3.62
C GLY A 28 -14.57 -12.76 2.32
N SER A 29 -14.91 -11.48 2.18
CA SER A 29 -15.52 -10.93 0.96
C SER A 29 -14.55 -10.87 -0.24
N LEU A 30 -13.25 -10.98 0.02
CA LEU A 30 -12.19 -10.99 -1.00
C LEU A 30 -11.65 -12.39 -1.29
N ARG A 31 -12.33 -13.46 -0.84
CA ARG A 31 -11.89 -14.83 -1.10
C ARG A 31 -11.81 -15.07 -2.62
N ASN A 32 -10.70 -15.68 -3.05
CA ASN A 32 -10.39 -15.95 -4.46
C ASN A 32 -10.31 -14.69 -5.34
N LYS A 33 -10.05 -13.52 -4.75
CA LYS A 33 -9.83 -12.28 -5.49
C LYS A 33 -8.37 -11.83 -5.42
N LEU A 34 -7.92 -11.15 -6.48
CA LEU A 34 -6.61 -10.51 -6.56
C LEU A 34 -6.76 -9.00 -6.35
N LEU A 35 -5.99 -8.46 -5.41
CA LEU A 35 -5.90 -7.03 -5.18
C LEU A 35 -4.65 -6.49 -5.87
N ILE A 36 -4.81 -5.44 -6.65
CA ILE A 36 -3.72 -4.80 -7.36
C ILE A 36 -3.31 -3.56 -6.59
N LYS A 37 -2.04 -3.50 -6.21
CA LYS A 37 -1.44 -2.34 -5.56
C LYS A 37 -0.42 -1.68 -6.48
N VAL A 38 -0.78 -0.52 -7.01
CA VAL A 38 0.15 0.38 -7.72
C VAL A 38 0.01 1.80 -7.18
N LYS A 39 0.84 2.72 -7.67
CA LYS A 39 0.75 4.13 -7.29
C LYS A 39 -0.57 4.69 -7.85
N TYR A 40 -1.39 5.28 -7.00
CA TYR A 40 -2.64 5.90 -7.47
C TYR A 40 -2.32 7.12 -8.34
N ALA A 41 -2.94 7.16 -9.52
CA ALA A 41 -3.00 8.30 -10.41
C ALA A 41 -4.46 8.78 -10.47
N PRO A 42 -4.75 10.03 -10.06
CA PRO A 42 -6.08 10.61 -10.22
C PRO A 42 -6.49 10.60 -11.69
N PRO A 43 -7.79 10.41 -11.99
CA PRO A 43 -8.31 10.62 -13.35
C PRO A 43 -7.90 12.00 -13.87
N GLU A 44 -7.47 12.07 -15.12
CA GLU A 44 -7.24 13.36 -15.78
C GLU A 44 -8.60 14.08 -15.88
N GLU A 45 -8.72 15.27 -15.30
CA GLU A 45 -9.89 16.10 -15.55
C GLU A 45 -9.92 16.49 -17.04
N PRO A 46 -11.10 16.52 -17.68
CA PRO A 46 -11.20 16.98 -19.05
C PRO A 46 -10.65 18.39 -19.14
N VAL A 47 -9.58 18.56 -19.93
CA VAL A 47 -8.93 19.85 -20.17
C VAL A 47 -9.99 20.81 -20.71
N SER A 48 -10.47 21.72 -19.86
CA SER A 48 -11.19 22.89 -20.33
C SER A 48 -10.27 23.66 -21.27
N THR A 49 -10.75 23.90 -22.49
CA THR A 49 -10.06 24.61 -23.56
C THR A 49 -9.34 25.87 -23.05
N PRO A 50 -8.06 26.10 -23.42
CA PRO A 50 -7.34 27.25 -22.90
C PRO A 50 -7.91 28.54 -23.50
N SER A 51 -8.48 29.38 -22.64
CA SER A 51 -8.63 30.81 -22.90
C SER A 51 -7.23 31.44 -22.92
N SER A 52 -6.92 32.17 -23.98
CA SER A 52 -5.64 32.84 -24.25
C SER A 52 -5.14 33.68 -23.06
N GLY A 53 -3.88 33.49 -22.67
CA GLY A 53 -3.21 34.40 -21.74
C GLY A 53 -1.89 33.86 -21.17
N ASP A 54 -0.80 34.37 -21.72
CA ASP A 54 0.57 34.49 -21.21
C ASP A 54 1.42 33.25 -20.85
N ASP A 55 2.52 33.15 -21.60
CA ASP A 55 3.68 32.29 -21.41
C ASP A 55 4.31 32.48 -20.01
N LYS A 56 4.14 31.47 -19.16
CA LYS A 56 5.10 31.14 -18.11
C LYS A 56 5.49 29.68 -18.23
N GLU A 57 6.79 29.46 -18.40
CA GLU A 57 7.49 28.17 -18.47
C GLU A 57 6.85 27.10 -17.58
N ARG A 58 6.02 26.25 -18.18
CA ARG A 58 5.59 25.00 -17.57
C ARG A 58 6.81 24.09 -17.55
N LYS A 59 7.44 23.95 -16.39
CA LYS A 59 8.34 22.81 -16.12
C LYS A 59 7.59 21.55 -16.52
N SER A 60 8.08 20.87 -17.55
CA SER A 60 7.52 19.60 -18.01
C SER A 60 7.67 18.58 -16.89
N VAL A 61 6.58 18.39 -16.13
CA VAL A 61 6.45 17.24 -15.25
C VAL A 61 6.53 16.04 -16.17
N ALA A 62 7.63 15.29 -16.10
CA ALA A 62 7.79 14.06 -16.87
C ALA A 62 6.51 13.23 -16.66
N PRO A 63 5.81 12.81 -17.72
CA PRO A 63 4.54 12.12 -17.56
C PRO A 63 4.82 10.87 -16.72
N ASN A 64 4.13 10.74 -15.59
CA ASN A 64 4.10 9.49 -14.86
C ASN A 64 3.63 8.43 -15.86
N LYS A 65 4.54 7.57 -16.32
CA LYS A 65 4.26 6.47 -17.27
C LYS A 65 3.42 5.36 -16.61
N MET A 66 2.61 5.68 -15.61
CA MET A 66 1.60 4.76 -15.12
C MET A 66 0.35 4.99 -15.95
N THR A 67 0.00 4.01 -16.77
CA THR A 67 -1.23 4.07 -17.56
C THR A 67 -2.41 4.21 -16.61
N GLN A 68 -3.33 5.14 -16.90
CA GLN A 68 -4.56 5.30 -16.13
C GLN A 68 -5.29 3.96 -15.94
N GLU A 69 -5.26 3.10 -16.97
CA GLU A 69 -5.80 1.73 -16.94
C GLU A 69 -5.26 0.85 -15.82
N LEU A 70 -4.02 1.06 -15.35
CA LEU A 70 -3.42 0.29 -14.25
C LEU A 70 -3.80 0.90 -12.90
N SER A 71 -3.94 2.23 -12.84
CA SER A 71 -4.41 2.94 -11.65
C SER A 71 -5.85 2.55 -11.29
N THR A 72 -6.74 2.45 -12.28
CA THR A 72 -8.16 2.09 -12.05
C THR A 72 -8.34 0.67 -11.49
N MET A 73 -7.36 -0.22 -11.67
CA MET A 73 -7.39 -1.56 -11.05
C MET A 73 -7.11 -1.55 -9.54
N THR A 74 -6.73 -0.41 -8.95
CA THR A 74 -6.37 -0.29 -7.52
C THR A 74 -7.54 0.08 -6.61
N ILE A 75 -8.61 -0.72 -6.60
CA ILE A 75 -9.86 -0.36 -5.92
C ILE A 75 -9.70 -0.26 -4.40
N CYS A 76 -9.13 -1.29 -3.76
CA CYS A 76 -9.03 -1.37 -2.29
C CYS A 76 -7.62 -1.08 -1.74
N THR A 77 -6.64 -0.86 -2.62
CA THR A 77 -5.22 -0.75 -2.25
C THR A 77 -4.53 0.36 -3.04
N ARG A 78 -5.07 1.58 -2.93
CA ARG A 78 -4.57 2.76 -3.63
C ARG A 78 -3.22 3.17 -3.02
N GLY A 79 -2.12 2.89 -3.74
CA GLY A 79 -0.78 3.22 -3.25
C GLY A 79 -0.54 4.71 -3.29
N MET A 80 -0.41 5.36 -2.14
CA MET A 80 -0.18 6.80 -2.03
C MET A 80 1.21 7.11 -1.48
N SER A 81 1.75 8.28 -1.84
CA SER A 81 3.01 8.75 -1.28
C SER A 81 2.78 9.23 0.15
N PHE A 82 3.51 8.66 1.10
CA PHE A 82 3.47 9.11 2.48
C PHE A 82 4.14 10.49 2.63
N LYS A 83 3.41 11.44 3.21
CA LYS A 83 3.93 12.76 3.60
C LYS A 83 3.95 12.90 5.11
N ALA A 84 2.81 12.66 5.74
CA ALA A 84 2.59 12.67 7.17
C ALA A 84 1.33 11.85 7.50
N LEU A 85 1.09 11.58 8.79
CA LEU A 85 -0.07 10.82 9.27
C LEU A 85 -1.37 11.64 9.33
N ASP A 86 -1.29 12.95 9.15
CA ASP A 86 -2.39 13.92 9.07
C ASP A 86 -2.58 14.50 7.66
N ALA A 87 -1.87 13.96 6.68
CA ALA A 87 -1.93 14.45 5.30
C ALA A 87 -3.30 14.15 4.64
N LEU A 88 -3.64 14.92 3.61
CA LEU A 88 -4.92 14.79 2.90
C LEU A 88 -5.13 13.37 2.33
N GLU A 89 -4.05 12.68 1.95
CA GLU A 89 -4.08 11.29 1.47
C GLU A 89 -4.74 10.33 2.47
N VAL A 90 -4.65 10.63 3.78
CA VAL A 90 -5.21 9.81 4.86
C VAL A 90 -6.75 9.83 4.85
N SER A 91 -7.36 10.88 4.29
CA SER A 91 -8.82 10.97 4.14
C SER A 91 -9.40 9.93 3.17
N ASN A 92 -8.56 9.32 2.31
CA ASN A 92 -9.01 8.28 1.40
C ASN A 92 -9.05 6.93 2.15
N PRO A 93 -10.21 6.31 2.37
CA PRO A 93 -10.34 5.13 3.24
C PRO A 93 -9.56 3.89 2.75
N VAL A 94 -9.18 3.86 1.47
CA VAL A 94 -8.45 2.74 0.86
C VAL A 94 -7.01 3.10 0.48
N HIS A 95 -6.49 4.20 1.04
CA HIS A 95 -5.08 4.53 0.89
C HIS A 95 -4.20 3.45 1.53
N LEU A 96 -3.06 3.23 0.90
CA LEU A 96 -2.05 2.30 1.38
C LEU A 96 -0.69 2.97 1.29
N PHE A 97 -0.03 3.11 2.43
CA PHE A 97 1.34 3.61 2.50
C PHE A 97 2.36 2.48 2.44
N SER A 98 3.50 2.76 1.82
CA SER A 98 4.66 1.86 1.81
C SER A 98 5.89 2.61 2.30
N LEU A 99 6.43 2.20 3.44
CA LEU A 99 7.57 2.84 4.10
C LEU A 99 8.73 1.85 4.24
N SER A 100 9.97 2.31 4.09
CA SER A 100 11.13 1.51 4.48
C SER A 100 11.15 1.32 6.00
N GLU A 101 11.83 0.27 6.49
CA GLU A 101 12.00 0.05 7.94
C GLU A 101 12.55 1.30 8.65
N ALA A 102 13.54 1.97 8.05
CA ALA A 102 14.15 3.18 8.58
C ALA A 102 13.12 4.31 8.72
N LYS A 103 12.28 4.50 7.69
CA LYS A 103 11.26 5.55 7.73
C LYS A 103 10.17 5.26 8.77
N VAL A 104 9.84 3.98 8.98
CA VAL A 104 8.93 3.60 10.06
C VAL A 104 9.53 3.93 11.42
N HIS A 105 10.84 3.67 11.62
CA HIS A 105 11.53 4.06 12.85
C HIS A 105 11.50 5.57 13.09
N ASP A 106 11.80 6.40 12.09
CA ASP A 106 11.71 7.86 12.21
C ASP A 106 10.31 8.33 12.64
N VAL A 107 9.26 7.70 12.10
CA VAL A 107 7.87 8.04 12.44
C VAL A 107 7.53 7.56 13.86
N LEU A 108 8.04 6.40 14.29
CA LEU A 108 7.84 5.89 15.65
C LEU A 108 8.52 6.76 16.72
N GLU A 109 9.64 7.41 16.39
CA GLU A 109 10.32 8.33 17.32
C GLU A 109 9.49 9.59 17.60
N THR A 110 8.66 10.00 16.64
CA THR A 110 7.95 11.29 16.69
C THR A 110 6.44 11.15 16.90
N HIS A 111 5.82 10.13 16.32
CA HIS A 111 4.36 9.94 16.25
C HIS A 111 3.94 8.46 16.43
N PRO A 112 4.32 7.79 17.54
CA PRO A 112 4.08 6.36 17.72
C PRO A 112 2.59 6.01 17.86
N TYR A 113 1.80 6.87 18.51
CA TYR A 113 0.37 6.64 18.75
C TYR A 113 -0.46 6.85 17.49
N GLU A 114 -0.14 7.89 16.73
CA GLU A 114 -0.76 8.22 15.46
C GLU A 114 -0.50 7.12 14.43
N LEU A 115 0.72 6.56 14.40
CA LEU A 115 1.05 5.44 13.53
C LEU A 115 0.21 4.21 13.88
N PHE A 116 0.09 3.89 15.18
CA PHE A 116 -0.72 2.77 15.64
C PHE A 116 -2.20 2.98 15.26
N ASN A 117 -2.76 4.15 15.55
CA ASN A 117 -4.15 4.50 15.23
C ASN A 117 -4.43 4.48 13.73
N HIS A 118 -3.51 4.99 12.91
CA HIS A 118 -3.60 4.88 11.45
C HIS A 118 -3.75 3.42 11.02
N ASN A 119 -2.92 2.53 11.57
CA ASN A 119 -2.91 1.12 11.21
C ASN A 119 -4.12 0.32 11.73
N ILE A 120 -4.99 0.92 12.54
CA ILE A 120 -6.29 0.31 12.90
C ILE A 120 -7.20 0.31 11.67
N TYR A 121 -7.27 1.44 10.97
CA TYR A 121 -8.24 1.68 9.90
C TYR A 121 -7.67 1.55 8.49
N HIS A 122 -6.36 1.74 8.33
CA HIS A 122 -5.72 1.81 7.01
C HIS A 122 -4.56 0.83 6.87
N PHE A 123 -4.27 0.44 5.64
CA PHE A 123 -3.18 -0.46 5.35
C PHE A 123 -1.83 0.25 5.30
N MET A 124 -0.83 -0.36 5.92
CA MET A 124 0.56 0.00 5.77
C MET A 124 1.40 -1.21 5.39
N ARG A 125 2.30 -0.99 4.44
CA ARG A 125 3.37 -1.91 4.09
C ARG A 125 4.71 -1.37 4.58
N THR A 126 5.50 -2.22 5.22
CA THR A 126 6.90 -1.96 5.49
C THR A 126 7.79 -2.97 4.77
N TYR A 127 9.05 -2.60 4.52
CA TYR A 127 10.02 -3.42 3.81
C TYR A 127 11.45 -3.09 4.24
N PRO A 128 12.41 -4.03 4.05
CA PRO A 128 13.79 -3.84 4.49
C PRO A 128 14.44 -2.62 3.82
N SER A 129 15.30 -1.91 4.54
CA SER A 129 16.03 -0.76 4.01
C SER A 129 16.97 -1.18 2.89
N GLY A 130 17.22 -0.26 1.94
CA GLY A 130 18.24 -0.45 0.90
C GLY A 130 19.66 -0.59 1.45
N ALA A 131 19.90 -0.27 2.72
CA ALA A 131 21.18 -0.52 3.39
C ALA A 131 21.49 -2.02 3.58
N ARG A 132 20.46 -2.88 3.54
CA ARG A 132 20.59 -4.34 3.66
C ARG A 132 20.91 -4.97 2.31
N ILE A 133 22.11 -4.66 1.81
CA ILE A 133 22.61 -5.14 0.51
C ILE A 133 22.77 -6.66 0.46
N ASP A 134 22.87 -7.31 1.62
CA ASP A 134 22.99 -8.75 1.80
C ASP A 134 21.63 -9.48 1.80
N SER A 135 20.53 -8.76 1.58
CA SER A 135 19.16 -9.29 1.69
C SER A 135 18.77 -9.78 3.09
N SER A 136 19.50 -9.38 4.14
CA SER A 136 19.07 -9.65 5.52
C SER A 136 17.67 -9.09 5.79
N ASN A 137 16.96 -9.73 6.73
CA ASN A 137 15.65 -9.29 7.17
C ASN A 137 15.70 -8.50 8.47
N MET A 138 14.67 -7.67 8.62
CA MET A 138 14.33 -7.03 9.88
C MET A 138 13.52 -7.97 10.77
N ASP A 139 13.46 -7.71 12.08
CA ASP A 139 12.55 -8.43 12.98
C ASP A 139 11.10 -7.99 12.70
N PRO A 140 10.24 -8.85 12.12
CA PRO A 140 8.89 -8.46 11.74
C PRO A 140 7.97 -8.20 12.95
N SER A 141 8.27 -8.80 14.11
CA SER A 141 7.45 -8.68 15.31
C SER A 141 7.41 -7.24 15.84
N SER A 142 8.50 -6.50 15.65
CA SER A 142 8.60 -5.09 16.03
C SER A 142 7.59 -4.21 15.29
N PHE A 143 7.30 -4.52 14.02
CA PHE A 143 6.35 -3.79 13.17
C PHE A 143 4.90 -4.26 13.37
N TRP A 144 4.67 -5.57 13.56
CA TRP A 144 3.33 -6.10 13.88
C TRP A 144 2.78 -5.51 15.18
N ARG A 145 3.63 -5.32 16.20
CA ARG A 145 3.26 -4.65 17.45
C ARG A 145 2.81 -3.19 17.27
N LYS A 146 3.09 -2.58 16.11
CA LYS A 146 2.65 -1.22 15.73
C LYS A 146 1.45 -1.24 14.79
N GLY A 147 0.82 -2.41 14.62
CA GLY A 147 -0.36 -2.60 13.80
C GLY A 147 -0.10 -2.73 12.30
N ILE A 148 1.17 -2.63 11.86
CA ILE A 148 1.52 -2.72 10.43
C ILE A 148 1.23 -4.13 9.92
N GLN A 149 0.39 -4.25 8.89
CA GLN A 149 -0.15 -5.51 8.43
C GLN A 149 0.76 -6.21 7.41
N MET A 150 1.35 -5.43 6.48
CA MET A 150 2.17 -5.96 5.40
C MET A 150 3.67 -5.75 5.68
N VAL A 151 4.25 -6.64 6.49
CA VAL A 151 5.70 -6.63 6.78
C VAL A 151 6.41 -7.49 5.75
N SER A 152 6.94 -6.87 4.69
CA SER A 152 7.61 -7.60 3.60
C SER A 152 9.00 -8.04 4.02
N LEU A 153 9.35 -9.29 3.71
CA LEU A 153 10.64 -9.90 3.98
C LEU A 153 11.23 -10.52 2.70
N ASN A 154 12.54 -10.70 2.69
CA ASN A 154 13.33 -11.38 1.67
C ASN A 154 13.24 -12.89 1.88
N TRP A 155 12.35 -13.56 1.14
CA TRP A 155 12.11 -15.01 1.25
C TRP A 155 13.32 -15.87 0.85
N GLN A 156 14.20 -15.35 0.00
CA GLN A 156 15.43 -16.03 -0.40
C GLN A 156 16.45 -16.15 0.74
N MET A 157 16.28 -15.38 1.83
CA MET A 157 17.18 -15.36 2.98
C MET A 157 16.50 -16.01 4.20
N TRP A 158 16.91 -17.22 4.56
CA TRP A 158 16.35 -17.95 5.71
C TRP A 158 17.06 -17.56 7.02
N ASP A 159 16.78 -16.36 7.50
CA ASP A 159 17.29 -15.83 8.77
C ASP A 159 16.20 -15.78 9.86
N THR A 160 16.55 -15.23 11.02
CA THR A 160 15.63 -15.09 12.16
C THR A 160 14.32 -14.41 11.79
N GLY A 161 14.35 -13.39 10.91
CA GLY A 161 13.14 -12.69 10.47
C GLY A 161 12.19 -13.62 9.71
N MET A 162 12.72 -14.43 8.79
CA MET A 162 11.94 -15.45 8.08
C MET A 162 11.46 -16.58 8.99
N MET A 163 12.26 -17.02 9.96
CA MET A 163 11.84 -18.03 10.95
C MET A 163 10.64 -17.56 11.77
N ILE A 164 10.68 -16.30 12.26
CA ILE A 164 9.56 -15.69 12.98
C ILE A 164 8.32 -15.58 12.08
N ASN A 165 8.49 -15.16 10.83
CA ASN A 165 7.40 -15.10 9.86
C ASN A 165 6.77 -16.48 9.59
N SER A 166 7.59 -17.51 9.43
CA SER A 166 7.11 -18.88 9.24
C SER A 166 6.26 -19.34 10.43
N GLY A 167 6.71 -19.10 11.66
CA GLY A 167 5.97 -19.48 12.86
C GLY A 167 4.68 -18.67 13.07
N MET A 168 4.67 -17.37 12.73
CA MET A 168 3.49 -16.52 12.86
C MET A 168 2.34 -16.93 11.93
N PHE A 169 2.67 -17.39 10.71
CA PHE A 169 1.68 -17.68 9.67
C PHE A 169 1.46 -19.18 9.41
N GLU A 170 2.06 -20.05 10.20
CA GLU A 170 1.81 -21.50 10.12
C GLU A 170 0.32 -21.80 10.34
N ASP A 171 -0.28 -22.52 9.39
CA ASP A 171 -1.70 -22.89 9.37
C ASP A 171 -2.72 -21.72 9.35
N THR A 172 -2.29 -20.49 9.05
CA THR A 172 -3.20 -19.31 9.04
C THR A 172 -3.66 -18.88 7.64
N GLN A 173 -3.24 -19.59 6.59
CA GLN A 173 -3.47 -19.21 5.18
C GLN A 173 -2.98 -17.78 4.85
N GLY A 174 -2.02 -17.26 5.61
CA GLY A 174 -1.42 -15.95 5.43
C GLY A 174 -2.15 -14.79 6.11
N TRP A 175 -3.21 -15.04 6.89
CA TRP A 175 -3.96 -14.00 7.60
C TRP A 175 -4.11 -14.30 9.08
N VAL A 176 -3.74 -13.34 9.94
CA VAL A 176 -3.89 -13.43 11.39
C VAL A 176 -4.64 -12.19 11.89
N LEU A 177 -5.66 -12.40 12.72
CA LEU A 177 -6.40 -11.31 13.33
C LEU A 177 -5.52 -10.58 14.34
N LYS A 178 -5.43 -9.24 14.21
CA LYS A 178 -4.75 -8.42 15.21
C LYS A 178 -5.46 -8.55 16.58
N PRO A 179 -4.72 -8.53 17.70
CA PRO A 179 -5.36 -8.45 19.01
C PRO A 179 -6.14 -7.14 19.17
N PRO A 180 -7.11 -7.07 20.08
CA PRO A 180 -7.79 -5.82 20.42
C PRO A 180 -6.77 -4.75 20.80
N GLY A 181 -6.83 -3.58 20.15
CA GLY A 181 -5.96 -2.46 20.46
C GLY A 181 -6.37 -1.83 21.79
N THR A 182 -5.44 -1.73 22.73
CA THR A 182 -5.52 -0.88 23.93
C THR A 182 -4.55 0.26 23.81
#